data_AF-C3KIE3-F1
#
_entry.id   AF-C3KIE3-F1
#
_cell.length_a   1.000
_cell.length_b   1.000
_cell.length_c   1.000
_cell.angle_alpha   90.00
_cell.angle_beta   90.00
_cell.angle_gamma   90.00
#
_symmetry.space_group_name_H-M   'P 1'
#
loop_
_entity.id
_entity.type
_entity.pdbx_description
1 polymer ?
#
loop_
_entity_poly.entity_id
_entity_poly.type
_entity_poly.pdbx_seq_one_letter_code
_entity_poly.pdbx_strand_id
1 'polypeptide(L)'
;MAPFSLVTASVSWLAKSFSVLSSTNTLARCASVLPSAYVNPVRCLTSQASGPPKRPLNGYLRYVLQQQPVITRHNPEIKSVDIIRKIAQQWRTMSPEQKRPFEEASVLAREQFKVDLQHYQAQLTPAQVQQQAQEKRQRMAKRKAIRKKRELNNLGKPKRPRSPFNIFMSEHFEEARGTTTQAKMKSLLEDWRNLFSHQKQVYMQLAEDDKIRYKNEMKSWEDHMMEIGREGLIREQTLSTKKKPATKTSAAKTGTNAKAKAVKKATATGKSKPTRKTAKSSSVKTVRTTKKT
;
A
#
# COMPACT_ATOMS: atom_id res chain seq x y z
N MET A 1 -47.11 15.49 -45.49
CA MET A 1 -48.03 14.34 -45.48
C MET A 1 -48.14 13.81 -44.05
N ALA A 2 -49.12 14.29 -43.28
CA ALA A 2 -49.70 13.53 -42.15
C ALA A 2 -50.77 12.57 -42.73
N PRO A 3 -51.13 11.46 -42.07
CA PRO A 3 -52.15 11.47 -41.00
C PRO A 3 -51.80 10.50 -39.82
N PHE A 4 -52.13 10.76 -38.54
CA PHE A 4 -53.42 10.71 -37.82
C PHE A 4 -54.14 9.34 -37.75
N SER A 5 -54.20 8.77 -36.52
CA SER A 5 -55.26 7.94 -35.89
C SER A 5 -54.68 7.45 -34.53
N LEU A 6 -55.13 7.75 -33.29
CA LEU A 6 -56.42 8.07 -32.64
C LEU A 6 -57.50 7.00 -32.80
N VAL A 7 -57.75 6.21 -31.74
CA VAL A 7 -59.02 5.53 -31.29
C VAL A 7 -58.73 4.89 -29.90
N THR A 8 -59.09 5.51 -28.76
CA THR A 8 -60.27 5.27 -27.86
C THR A 8 -60.33 3.86 -27.20
N ALA A 9 -60.32 3.67 -25.88
CA ALA A 9 -61.25 4.03 -24.77
C ALA A 9 -62.17 2.85 -24.34
N SER A 10 -62.66 2.92 -23.09
CA SER A 10 -63.55 2.02 -22.31
C SER A 10 -62.84 0.89 -21.55
N VAL A 11 -62.81 0.80 -20.20
CA VAL A 11 -63.75 1.03 -19.08
C VAL A 11 -64.84 -0.04 -18.94
N SER A 12 -64.74 -0.86 -17.88
CA SER A 12 -65.81 -1.28 -16.95
C SER A 12 -65.20 -2.19 -15.88
N TRP A 13 -65.19 -1.90 -14.57
CA TRP A 13 -66.29 -1.79 -13.59
C TRP A 13 -67.07 -3.10 -13.34
N LEU A 14 -66.85 -3.72 -12.17
CA LEU A 14 -67.85 -4.25 -11.23
C LEU A 14 -67.05 -4.82 -10.02
N ALA A 15 -67.02 -4.22 -8.83
CA ALA A 15 -68.05 -3.96 -7.83
C ALA A 15 -68.38 -5.14 -6.89
N LYS A 16 -68.66 -4.74 -5.64
CA LYS A 16 -69.23 -5.45 -4.47
C LYS A 16 -68.17 -5.99 -3.48
N SER A 17 -68.25 -5.73 -2.17
CA SER A 17 -69.41 -5.29 -1.37
C SER A 17 -68.98 -4.67 -0.04
N PHE A 18 -69.81 -3.73 0.42
CA PHE A 18 -69.89 -3.12 1.74
C PHE A 18 -70.17 -4.15 2.85
N SER A 19 -69.66 -3.90 4.06
CA SER A 19 -70.45 -3.93 5.30
C SER A 19 -69.80 -3.06 6.37
N VAL A 20 -70.67 -2.45 7.18
CA VAL A 20 -70.51 -1.23 8.00
C VAL A 20 -70.57 -1.60 9.49
N LEU A 21 -70.24 -0.62 10.35
CA LEU A 21 -70.44 -0.52 11.82
C LEU A 21 -69.25 -1.06 12.65
N SER A 22 -68.69 -0.38 13.66
CA SER A 22 -69.23 0.63 14.60
C SER A 22 -68.16 1.58 15.12
N SER A 23 -68.59 2.78 15.50
CA SER A 23 -67.91 3.79 16.29
C SER A 23 -67.62 3.34 17.73
N THR A 24 -66.48 3.72 18.32
CA THR A 24 -66.37 4.49 19.58
C THR A 24 -64.91 4.75 19.97
N ASN A 25 -64.59 6.04 20.15
CA ASN A 25 -63.81 6.69 21.21
C ASN A 25 -62.44 6.16 21.72
N THR A 26 -61.49 7.12 21.72
CA THR A 26 -60.38 7.33 22.69
C THR A 26 -59.26 6.29 22.80
N LEU A 27 -58.06 6.63 22.31
CA LEU A 27 -56.97 7.14 23.15
C LEU A 27 -55.76 7.52 22.29
N ALA A 28 -55.27 8.74 22.52
CA ALA A 28 -54.03 9.25 21.96
C ALA A 28 -52.85 8.36 22.33
N ARG A 29 -52.11 7.90 21.32
CA ARG A 29 -50.68 7.63 21.43
C ARG A 29 -49.99 8.24 20.22
N CYS A 30 -49.48 9.45 20.40
CA CYS A 30 -48.44 10.01 19.55
C CYS A 30 -47.22 9.08 19.63
N ALA A 31 -47.15 8.10 18.75
CA ALA A 31 -45.90 7.40 18.48
C ALA A 31 -45.02 8.37 17.69
N SER A 32 -44.21 9.14 18.40
CA SER A 32 -43.07 9.84 17.82
C SER A 32 -42.11 8.77 17.28
N VAL A 33 -42.30 8.43 16.00
CA VAL A 33 -41.28 7.72 15.24
C VAL A 33 -40.10 8.67 15.14
N LEU A 34 -39.17 8.56 16.10
CA LEU A 34 -37.86 9.17 15.99
C LEU A 34 -37.24 8.66 14.68
N PRO A 35 -36.86 9.53 13.74
CA PRO A 35 -36.15 9.09 12.56
C PRO A 35 -34.87 8.42 13.02
N SER A 36 -34.78 7.12 12.75
CA SER A 36 -33.58 6.29 12.91
C SER A 36 -32.38 7.12 12.45
N ALA A 37 -31.61 7.62 13.41
CA ALA A 37 -30.41 8.37 13.12
C ALA A 37 -29.55 7.47 12.24
N TYR A 38 -29.30 7.92 11.01
CA TYR A 38 -28.35 7.30 10.10
C TYR A 38 -26.97 7.49 10.73
N VAL A 39 -26.67 6.65 11.72
CA VAL A 39 -25.33 6.48 12.27
C VAL A 39 -24.59 5.77 11.16
N ASN A 40 -24.09 6.54 10.19
CA ASN A 40 -23.01 6.08 9.35
C ASN A 40 -21.92 5.60 10.31
N PRO A 41 -21.64 4.29 10.41
CA PRO A 41 -20.47 3.84 11.11
C PRO A 41 -19.31 4.16 10.18
N VAL A 42 -18.93 5.44 10.09
CA VAL A 42 -17.51 5.76 9.86
C VAL A 42 -16.84 4.92 10.92
N ARG A 43 -16.15 3.85 10.51
CA ARG A 43 -15.44 2.92 11.39
C ARG A 43 -14.70 3.76 12.43
N CYS A 44 -15.36 3.99 13.56
CA CYS A 44 -14.74 4.51 14.75
C CYS A 44 -13.74 3.42 15.06
N LEU A 45 -12.47 3.74 14.81
CA LEU A 45 -11.30 2.95 15.15
C LEU A 45 -11.69 2.00 16.26
N THR A 46 -11.91 0.73 15.91
CA THR A 46 -12.51 -0.28 16.79
C THR A 46 -11.96 -0.09 18.19
N SER A 47 -12.80 0.32 19.13
CA SER A 47 -12.47 0.25 20.54
C SER A 47 -12.50 -1.24 20.87
N GLN A 48 -11.39 -1.93 20.65
CA GLN A 48 -11.25 -3.20 21.34
C GLN A 48 -11.20 -2.84 22.83
N ALA A 49 -12.20 -3.29 23.58
CA ALA A 49 -12.29 -3.06 25.02
C ALA A 49 -11.09 -3.61 25.80
N SER A 50 -10.30 -4.49 25.17
CA SER A 50 -9.10 -5.14 25.72
C SER A 50 -7.76 -4.53 25.24
N GLY A 51 -7.78 -3.43 24.48
CA GLY A 51 -6.58 -2.79 23.96
C GLY A 51 -5.99 -1.72 24.88
N PRO A 52 -4.75 -1.25 24.61
CA PRO A 52 -4.21 -0.09 25.31
C PRO A 52 -5.16 1.11 25.23
N PRO A 53 -5.34 1.87 26.32
CA PRO A 53 -6.12 3.10 26.29
C PRO A 53 -5.68 3.99 25.12
N LYS A 54 -6.65 4.58 24.42
CA LYS A 54 -6.39 5.48 23.29
C LYS A 54 -6.12 6.88 23.78
N ARG A 55 -5.21 7.58 23.12
CA ARG A 55 -4.96 9.00 23.40
C ARG A 55 -6.25 9.80 23.21
N PRO A 56 -6.61 10.69 24.15
CA PRO A 56 -7.81 11.49 24.04
C PRO A 56 -7.67 12.53 22.93
N LEU A 57 -8.81 13.02 22.47
CA LEU A 57 -8.89 14.01 21.42
C LEU A 57 -8.52 15.40 21.97
N ASN A 58 -7.81 16.18 21.16
CA ASN A 58 -7.59 17.60 21.43
C ASN A 58 -8.91 18.38 21.26
N GLY A 59 -9.03 19.56 21.87
CA GLY A 59 -10.23 20.41 21.82
C GLY A 59 -10.74 20.63 20.38
N TYR A 60 -9.85 20.96 19.46
CA TYR A 60 -10.20 21.07 18.03
C TYR A 60 -10.78 19.77 17.44
N LEU A 61 -10.17 18.61 17.71
CA LEU A 61 -10.69 17.33 17.19
C LEU A 61 -12.04 16.97 17.81
N ARG A 62 -12.27 17.38 19.06
CA ARG A 62 -13.57 17.27 19.73
C ARG A 62 -14.63 18.10 19.03
N TYR A 63 -14.30 19.35 18.69
CA TYR A 63 -15.15 20.22 17.88
C TYR A 63 -15.42 19.64 16.50
N VAL A 64 -14.39 19.10 15.82
CA VAL A 64 -14.55 18.41 14.52
C VAL A 64 -15.53 17.26 14.62
N LEU A 65 -15.43 16.40 15.64
CA LEU A 65 -16.35 15.29 15.82
C LEU A 65 -17.80 15.75 16.01
N GLN A 66 -18.02 16.86 16.69
CA GLN A 66 -19.36 17.41 16.90
C GLN A 66 -19.94 18.06 15.64
N GLN A 67 -19.13 18.84 14.91
CA GLN A 67 -19.60 19.64 13.77
C GLN A 67 -19.63 18.88 12.44
N GLN A 68 -18.75 17.89 12.25
CA GLN A 68 -18.70 17.09 11.03
C GLN A 68 -20.06 16.49 10.65
N PRO A 69 -20.78 15.76 11.53
CA PRO A 69 -22.08 15.19 11.16
C PRO A 69 -23.13 16.26 10.86
N VAL A 70 -23.09 17.41 11.55
CA VAL A 70 -24.03 18.52 11.32
C VAL A 70 -23.84 19.09 9.91
N ILE A 71 -22.61 19.46 9.56
CA ILE A 71 -22.32 20.05 8.24
C ILE A 71 -22.52 19.02 7.12
N THR A 72 -22.21 17.75 7.37
CA THR A 72 -22.46 16.66 6.40
C THR A 72 -23.95 16.48 6.12
N ARG A 73 -24.82 16.56 7.15
CA ARG A 73 -26.28 16.49 6.97
C ARG A 73 -26.82 17.67 6.16
N HIS A 74 -26.30 18.87 6.39
CA HIS A 74 -26.70 20.05 5.62
C HIS A 74 -26.10 20.09 4.21
N ASN A 75 -25.01 19.37 3.96
CA ASN A 75 -24.28 19.39 2.69
C ASN A 75 -23.86 17.97 2.28
N PRO A 76 -24.82 17.09 1.92
CA PRO A 76 -24.54 15.67 1.64
C PRO A 76 -23.68 15.46 0.37
N GLU A 77 -23.67 16.41 -0.55
CA GLU A 77 -22.91 16.34 -1.80
C GLU A 77 -21.45 16.79 -1.67
N ILE A 78 -21.10 17.49 -0.59
CA ILE A 78 -19.75 18.03 -0.40
C ILE A 78 -18.79 16.93 0.07
N LYS A 79 -17.61 16.88 -0.54
CA LYS A 79 -16.53 15.96 -0.13
C LYS A 79 -16.14 16.22 1.32
N SER A 80 -15.92 15.16 2.09
CA SER A 80 -15.55 15.27 3.51
C SER A 80 -14.31 16.14 3.75
N VAL A 81 -13.36 16.19 2.80
CA VAL A 81 -12.16 17.03 2.89
C VAL A 81 -12.53 18.52 2.95
N ASP A 82 -13.50 18.95 2.17
CA ASP A 82 -13.94 20.35 2.12
C ASP A 82 -14.80 20.69 3.35
N ILE A 83 -15.59 19.74 3.86
CA ILE A 83 -16.30 19.86 5.15
C ILE A 83 -15.31 20.11 6.28
N ILE A 84 -14.26 19.29 6.39
CA ILE A 84 -13.22 19.47 7.41
C ILE A 84 -12.48 20.80 7.23
N ARG A 85 -12.25 21.25 5.99
CA ARG A 85 -11.66 22.57 5.72
C ARG A 85 -12.53 23.71 6.26
N LYS A 86 -13.85 23.64 6.04
CA LYS A 86 -14.82 24.62 6.57
C LYS A 86 -14.82 24.64 8.10
N ILE A 87 -14.81 23.48 8.75
CA ILE A 87 -14.74 23.37 10.21
C ILE A 87 -13.43 23.96 10.74
N ALA A 88 -12.31 23.70 10.06
CA ALA A 88 -11.01 24.26 10.43
C ALA A 88 -11.02 25.80 10.37
N GLN A 89 -11.68 26.38 9.37
CA GLN A 89 -11.85 27.83 9.26
C GLN A 89 -12.72 28.37 10.40
N GLN A 90 -13.88 27.74 10.67
CA GLN A 90 -14.75 28.12 11.78
C GLN A 90 -14.02 28.10 13.13
N TRP A 91 -13.24 27.05 13.39
CA TRP A 91 -12.44 26.97 14.62
C TRP A 91 -11.41 28.10 14.73
N ARG A 92 -10.79 28.52 13.62
CA ARG A 92 -9.85 29.66 13.66
C ARG A 92 -10.55 30.97 14.01
N THR A 93 -11.77 31.19 13.50
CA THR A 93 -12.54 32.42 13.75
C THR A 93 -13.27 32.45 15.10
N MET A 94 -13.42 31.30 15.78
CA MET A 94 -14.06 31.23 17.10
C MET A 94 -13.27 31.99 18.18
N SER A 95 -14.00 32.62 19.10
CA SER A 95 -13.44 33.30 20.26
C SER A 95 -12.80 32.28 21.25
N PRO A 96 -11.85 32.70 22.10
CA PRO A 96 -11.28 31.81 23.10
C PRO A 96 -12.34 31.27 24.07
N GLU A 97 -13.40 32.03 24.34
CA GLU A 97 -14.50 31.61 25.20
C GLU A 97 -15.32 30.46 24.60
N GLN A 98 -15.53 30.49 23.28
CA GLN A 98 -16.21 29.40 22.58
C GLN A 98 -15.34 28.14 22.48
N LYS A 99 -14.01 28.29 22.52
CA LYS A 99 -13.04 27.18 22.50
C LYS A 99 -12.86 26.55 23.88
N ARG A 100 -12.99 27.36 24.94
CA ARG A 100 -12.75 26.99 26.34
C ARG A 100 -13.41 25.65 26.74
N PRO A 101 -14.71 25.38 26.47
CA PRO A 101 -15.33 24.11 26.85
C PRO A 101 -14.69 22.89 26.20
N PHE A 102 -14.21 23.03 24.96
CA PHE A 102 -13.54 21.95 24.24
C PHE A 102 -12.13 21.71 24.76
N GLU A 103 -11.43 22.78 25.13
CA GLU A 103 -10.08 22.72 25.70
C GLU A 103 -10.10 22.09 27.10
N GLU A 104 -10.97 22.57 27.98
CA GLU A 104 -11.19 22.01 29.32
C GLU A 104 -11.55 20.52 29.25
N ALA A 105 -12.52 20.16 28.41
CA ALA A 105 -12.88 18.75 28.21
C ALA A 105 -11.72 17.90 27.66
N SER A 106 -10.79 18.49 26.91
CA SER A 106 -9.58 17.80 26.43
C SER A 106 -8.52 17.62 27.52
N VAL A 107 -8.42 18.57 28.46
CA VAL A 107 -7.52 18.49 29.63
C VAL A 107 -8.02 17.41 30.57
N LEU A 108 -9.30 17.43 30.94
CA LEU A 108 -9.92 16.41 31.78
C LEU A 108 -9.75 15.01 31.17
N ALA A 109 -10.02 14.86 29.87
CA ALA A 109 -9.83 13.57 29.19
C ALA A 109 -8.36 13.11 29.18
N ARG A 110 -7.39 14.04 29.19
CA ARG A 110 -5.96 13.75 29.28
C ARG A 110 -5.55 13.28 30.66
N GLU A 111 -6.13 13.84 31.71
CA GLU A 111 -5.90 13.41 33.08
C GLU A 111 -6.45 12.01 33.31
N GLN A 112 -7.70 11.76 32.91
CA GLN A 112 -8.29 10.43 32.96
C GLN A 112 -7.46 9.39 32.19
N PHE A 113 -7.02 9.74 30.98
CA PHE A 113 -6.18 8.87 30.17
C PHE A 113 -4.85 8.49 30.86
N LYS A 114 -4.25 9.40 31.66
CA LYS A 114 -3.02 9.07 32.41
C LYS A 114 -3.30 8.01 33.46
N VAL A 115 -4.39 8.15 34.21
CA VAL A 115 -4.81 7.18 35.23
C VAL A 115 -5.13 5.83 34.58
N ASP A 116 -5.93 5.83 33.52
CA ASP A 116 -6.30 4.62 32.78
C ASP A 116 -5.06 3.90 32.22
N LEU A 117 -4.08 4.67 31.71
CA LEU A 117 -2.84 4.12 31.17
C LEU A 117 -1.95 3.52 32.24
N GLN A 118 -1.86 4.13 33.43
CA GLN A 118 -1.11 3.58 34.56
C GLN A 118 -1.73 2.27 35.03
N HIS A 119 -3.06 2.25 35.20
CA HIS A 119 -3.80 1.05 35.55
C HIS A 119 -3.62 -0.06 34.52
N TYR A 120 -3.73 0.28 33.23
CA TYR A 120 -3.48 -0.67 32.13
C TYR A 120 -2.04 -1.22 32.14
N GLN A 121 -1.04 -0.38 32.38
CA GLN A 121 0.35 -0.83 32.45
C GLN A 121 0.63 -1.75 33.63
N ALA A 122 0.00 -1.50 34.79
CA ALA A 122 0.12 -2.35 35.97
C ALA A 122 -0.48 -3.75 35.77
N GLN A 123 -1.49 -3.89 34.90
CA GLN A 123 -2.13 -5.17 34.58
C GLN A 123 -1.33 -6.04 33.58
N LEU A 124 -0.33 -5.48 32.89
CA LEU A 124 0.38 -6.19 31.82
C LEU A 124 1.47 -7.12 32.34
N THR A 125 1.46 -8.36 31.83
CA THR A 125 2.58 -9.30 32.03
C THR A 125 3.79 -8.91 31.18
N PRO A 126 5.04 -9.14 31.61
CA PRO A 126 6.24 -8.87 30.80
C PRO A 126 6.21 -9.48 29.39
N ALA A 127 5.65 -10.68 29.25
CA ALA A 127 5.46 -11.34 27.95
C ALA A 127 4.50 -10.55 27.02
N GLN A 128 3.39 -10.03 27.55
CA GLN A 128 2.45 -9.20 26.80
C GLN A 128 3.08 -7.86 26.39
N VAL A 129 3.90 -7.26 27.26
CA VAL A 129 4.65 -6.03 26.94
C VAL A 129 5.60 -6.28 25.76
N GLN A 130 6.32 -7.40 25.76
CA GLN A 130 7.22 -7.77 24.67
C GLN A 130 6.47 -8.01 23.36
N GLN A 131 5.34 -8.72 23.40
CA GLN A 131 4.48 -8.94 22.23
C GLN A 131 3.97 -7.61 21.65
N GLN A 132 3.46 -6.69 22.50
CA GLN A 132 3.02 -5.37 22.05
C GLN A 132 4.16 -4.55 21.46
N ALA A 133 5.38 -4.65 22.00
CA ALA A 133 6.56 -3.97 21.45
C ALA A 133 6.92 -4.53 20.06
N GLN A 134 6.87 -5.86 19.88
CA GLN A 134 7.09 -6.50 18.58
C GLN A 134 6.04 -6.11 17.56
N GLU A 135 4.75 -6.14 17.92
CA GLU A 135 3.65 -5.72 17.04
C GLU A 135 3.80 -4.24 16.63
N LYS A 136 4.11 -3.36 17.59
CA LYS A 136 4.41 -1.95 17.31
C LYS A 136 5.58 -1.81 16.33
N ARG A 137 6.67 -2.57 16.51
CA ARG A 137 7.83 -2.56 15.61
C ARG A 137 7.45 -3.03 14.20
N GLN A 138 6.70 -4.12 14.08
CA GLN A 138 6.21 -4.63 12.79
C GLN A 138 5.29 -3.63 12.09
N ARG A 139 4.36 -3.02 12.82
CA ARG A 139 3.45 -2.00 12.30
C ARG A 139 4.21 -0.77 11.77
N MET A 140 5.22 -0.31 12.50
CA MET A 140 6.06 0.82 12.07
C MET A 140 6.93 0.45 10.87
N ALA A 141 7.52 -0.74 10.84
CA ALA A 141 8.27 -1.25 9.70
C ALA A 141 7.39 -1.33 8.43
N LYS A 142 6.16 -1.87 8.56
CA LYS A 142 5.17 -1.92 7.47
C LYS A 142 4.81 -0.52 6.97
N ARG A 143 4.54 0.44 7.87
CA ARG A 143 4.26 1.84 7.49
C ARG A 143 5.45 2.49 6.76
N LYS A 144 6.68 2.27 7.24
CA LYS A 144 7.91 2.77 6.59
C LYS A 144 8.09 2.16 5.19
N ALA A 145 7.87 0.85 5.04
CA ALA A 145 7.94 0.16 3.76
C ALA A 145 6.89 0.68 2.75
N ILE A 146 5.65 0.88 3.20
CA ILE A 146 4.58 1.46 2.35
C ILE A 146 4.93 2.89 1.93
N ARG A 147 5.43 3.73 2.85
CA ARG A 147 5.84 5.10 2.54
C ARG A 147 6.98 5.10 1.51
N LYS A 148 8.02 4.29 1.71
CA LYS A 148 9.13 4.13 0.76
C LYS A 148 8.64 3.66 -0.61
N LYS A 149 7.72 2.69 -0.65
CA LYS A 149 7.13 2.22 -1.92
C LYS A 149 6.38 3.33 -2.65
N ARG A 150 5.56 4.11 -1.94
CA ARG A 150 4.83 5.26 -2.53
C ARG A 150 5.77 6.32 -3.06
N GLU A 151 6.82 6.66 -2.32
CA GLU A 151 7.85 7.59 -2.79
C GLU A 151 8.51 7.10 -4.08
N LEU A 152 8.94 5.84 -4.13
CA LEU A 152 9.53 5.26 -5.33
C LEU A 152 8.55 5.26 -6.52
N ASN A 153 7.27 4.98 -6.28
CA ASN A 153 6.25 5.05 -7.32
C ASN A 153 6.04 6.50 -7.82
N ASN A 154 6.02 7.48 -6.91
CA ASN A 154 5.88 8.89 -7.28
C ASN A 154 7.09 9.41 -8.07
N LEU A 155 8.29 8.86 -7.81
CA LEU A 155 9.51 9.14 -8.58
C LEU A 155 9.58 8.37 -9.91
N GLY A 156 8.50 7.69 -10.31
CA GLY A 156 8.45 6.96 -11.58
C GLY A 156 9.42 5.79 -11.67
N LYS A 157 9.78 5.15 -10.54
CA LYS A 157 10.74 4.04 -10.55
C LYS A 157 10.26 2.90 -11.46
N PRO A 158 11.09 2.46 -12.43
CA PRO A 158 10.73 1.38 -13.36
C PRO A 158 10.25 0.12 -12.66
N LYS A 159 9.17 -0.48 -13.20
CA LYS A 159 8.66 -1.77 -12.71
C LYS A 159 9.63 -2.89 -13.10
N ARG A 160 9.80 -3.85 -12.19
CA ARG A 160 10.64 -5.03 -12.39
C ARG A 160 10.29 -5.79 -13.68
N PRO A 161 11.26 -6.47 -14.29
CA PRO A 161 10.99 -7.22 -15.50
C PRO A 161 9.97 -8.33 -15.24
N ARG A 162 9.07 -8.55 -16.19
CA ARG A 162 8.03 -9.57 -16.13
C ARG A 162 8.61 -10.95 -16.41
N SER A 163 8.20 -11.94 -15.62
CA SER A 163 8.48 -13.36 -15.89
C SER A 163 7.65 -13.85 -17.08
N PRO A 164 8.06 -14.90 -17.83
CA PRO A 164 7.24 -15.49 -18.90
C PRO A 164 5.80 -15.77 -18.45
N PHE A 165 5.66 -16.35 -17.25
CA PHE A 165 4.35 -16.62 -16.66
C PHE A 165 3.57 -15.34 -16.32
N ASN A 166 4.23 -14.23 -15.92
CA ASN A 166 3.53 -12.97 -15.69
C ASN A 166 2.95 -12.38 -16.97
N ILE A 167 3.63 -12.57 -18.10
CA ILE A 167 3.18 -12.10 -19.41
C ILE A 167 1.99 -12.94 -19.86
N PHE A 168 2.12 -14.27 -19.84
CA PHE A 168 1.02 -15.20 -20.09
C PHE A 168 -0.20 -14.90 -19.20
N MET A 169 0.02 -14.75 -17.88
CA MET A 169 -1.08 -14.41 -16.98
C MET A 169 -1.77 -13.12 -17.36
N SER A 170 -1.04 -12.07 -17.77
CA SER A 170 -1.68 -10.79 -18.14
C SER A 170 -2.52 -10.88 -19.40
N GLU A 171 -2.17 -11.76 -20.35
CA GLU A 171 -2.94 -11.98 -21.58
C GLU A 171 -4.20 -12.81 -21.32
N HIS A 172 -4.07 -13.86 -20.52
CA HIS A 172 -5.13 -14.86 -20.34
C HIS A 172 -6.01 -14.63 -19.10
N PHE A 173 -5.77 -13.57 -18.31
CA PHE A 173 -6.49 -13.35 -17.05
C PHE A 173 -7.99 -13.11 -17.21
N GLU A 174 -8.39 -12.39 -18.26
CA GLU A 174 -9.79 -12.04 -18.49
C GLU A 174 -10.60 -13.28 -18.84
N GLU A 175 -10.06 -14.13 -19.71
CA GLU A 175 -10.64 -15.38 -20.22
C GLU A 175 -10.50 -16.57 -19.25
N ALA A 176 -9.70 -16.44 -18.20
CA ALA A 176 -9.45 -17.50 -17.24
C ALA A 176 -10.72 -18.01 -16.57
N ARG A 177 -10.77 -19.34 -16.36
CA ARG A 177 -11.90 -20.05 -15.74
C ARG A 177 -12.01 -19.71 -14.25
N GLY A 178 -13.18 -19.24 -13.83
CA GLY A 178 -13.53 -19.03 -12.42
C GLY A 178 -14.09 -17.63 -12.14
N THR A 179 -15.01 -17.54 -11.18
CA THR A 179 -15.65 -16.28 -10.78
C THR A 179 -14.77 -15.44 -9.86
N THR A 180 -13.97 -16.09 -9.02
CA THR A 180 -13.06 -15.44 -8.07
C THR A 180 -11.65 -15.33 -8.67
N THR A 181 -10.95 -14.22 -8.41
CA THR A 181 -9.55 -13.99 -8.81
C THR A 181 -8.63 -15.17 -8.46
N GLN A 182 -8.82 -15.78 -7.28
CA GLN A 182 -8.03 -16.93 -6.84
C GLN A 182 -8.31 -18.19 -7.67
N ALA A 183 -9.56 -18.41 -8.10
CA ALA A 183 -9.91 -19.53 -8.96
C ALA A 183 -9.31 -19.36 -10.36
N LYS A 184 -9.41 -18.14 -10.94
CA LYS A 184 -8.74 -17.77 -12.20
C LYS A 184 -7.23 -17.99 -12.15
N MET A 185 -6.59 -17.56 -11.06
CA MET A 185 -5.15 -17.77 -10.86
C MET A 185 -4.78 -19.26 -10.84
N LYS A 186 -5.60 -20.10 -10.21
CA LYS A 186 -5.37 -21.56 -10.18
C LYS A 186 -5.53 -22.18 -11.56
N SER A 187 -6.54 -21.78 -12.33
CA SER A 187 -6.72 -22.30 -13.70
C SER A 187 -5.54 -21.92 -14.59
N LEU A 188 -5.09 -20.65 -14.54
CA LEU A 188 -3.95 -20.18 -15.33
C LEU A 188 -2.64 -20.89 -15.00
N LEU A 189 -2.43 -21.23 -13.72
CA LEU A 189 -1.26 -22.01 -13.32
C LEU A 189 -1.28 -23.40 -13.96
N GLU A 190 -2.45 -24.02 -14.06
CA GLU A 190 -2.63 -25.32 -14.69
C GLU A 190 -2.48 -25.23 -16.20
N ASP A 191 -3.14 -24.25 -16.84
CA ASP A 191 -3.03 -23.99 -18.27
C ASP A 191 -1.55 -23.71 -18.65
N TRP A 192 -0.82 -22.92 -17.86
CA TRP A 192 0.62 -22.67 -18.06
C TRP A 192 1.46 -23.94 -17.93
N ARG A 193 1.14 -24.83 -16.99
CA ARG A 193 1.86 -26.11 -16.84
C ARG A 193 1.69 -26.97 -18.08
N ASN A 194 0.47 -27.02 -18.61
CA ASN A 194 0.08 -27.84 -19.74
C ASN A 194 0.47 -27.27 -21.11
N LEU A 195 0.89 -26.00 -21.20
CA LEU A 195 1.44 -25.41 -22.44
C LEU A 195 2.66 -26.18 -22.94
N PHE A 196 2.74 -26.35 -24.26
CA PHE A 196 3.87 -26.97 -24.92
C PHE A 196 5.12 -26.08 -24.87
N SER A 197 6.30 -26.68 -25.05
CA SER A 197 7.59 -25.98 -25.02
C SER A 197 7.67 -24.84 -26.04
N HIS A 198 7.21 -25.06 -27.27
CA HIS A 198 7.23 -24.05 -28.33
C HIS A 198 6.29 -22.87 -28.03
N GLN A 199 5.14 -23.10 -27.39
CA GLN A 199 4.24 -22.02 -26.94
C GLN A 199 4.86 -21.23 -25.78
N LYS A 200 5.49 -21.92 -24.83
CA LYS A 200 6.25 -21.28 -23.74
C LYS A 200 7.41 -20.45 -24.25
N GLN A 201 8.04 -20.85 -25.36
CA GLN A 201 9.19 -20.15 -25.94
C GLN A 201 8.85 -18.70 -26.35
N VAL A 202 7.64 -18.44 -26.86
CA VAL A 202 7.18 -17.09 -27.18
C VAL A 202 7.20 -16.20 -25.93
N TYR A 203 6.65 -16.70 -24.83
CA TYR A 203 6.67 -16.00 -23.55
C TYR A 203 8.06 -15.83 -22.95
N MET A 204 8.98 -16.78 -23.21
CA MET A 204 10.38 -16.66 -22.83
C MET A 204 11.06 -15.52 -23.57
N GLN A 205 10.84 -15.39 -24.88
CA GLN A 205 11.37 -14.29 -25.69
C GLN A 205 10.82 -12.94 -25.22
N LEU A 206 9.50 -12.82 -25.02
CA LEU A 206 8.88 -11.60 -24.50
C LEU A 206 9.43 -11.20 -23.12
N ALA A 207 9.77 -12.17 -22.27
CA ALA A 207 10.39 -11.88 -20.97
C ALA A 207 11.84 -11.40 -21.10
N GLU A 208 12.61 -11.92 -22.08
CA GLU A 208 13.95 -11.39 -22.37
C GLU A 208 13.88 -9.95 -22.88
N ASP A 209 12.92 -9.63 -23.75
CA ASP A 209 12.70 -8.27 -24.23
C ASP A 209 12.30 -7.32 -23.09
N ASP A 210 11.45 -7.76 -22.15
CA ASP A 210 11.06 -6.98 -20.98
C ASP A 210 12.26 -6.75 -20.01
N LYS A 211 13.24 -7.66 -19.97
CA LYS A 211 14.51 -7.41 -19.26
C LYS A 211 15.33 -6.31 -19.94
N ILE A 212 15.33 -6.24 -21.27
CA ILE A 212 16.02 -5.17 -22.02
C ILE A 212 15.34 -3.83 -21.72
N ARG A 213 14.01 -3.76 -21.84
CA ARG A 213 13.20 -2.59 -21.43
C ARG A 213 13.57 -2.12 -20.03
N TYR A 214 13.51 -3.02 -19.04
CA TYR A 214 13.83 -2.69 -17.65
C TYR A 214 15.25 -2.15 -17.47
N LYS A 215 16.24 -2.75 -18.15
CA LYS A 215 17.64 -2.28 -18.08
C LYS A 215 17.76 -0.84 -18.60
N ASN A 216 17.13 -0.54 -19.72
CA ASN A 216 17.15 0.79 -20.34
C ASN A 216 16.45 1.83 -19.45
N GLU A 217 15.21 1.55 -19.04
CA GLU A 217 14.45 2.43 -18.15
C GLU A 217 15.18 2.66 -16.81
N MET A 218 15.76 1.62 -16.22
CA MET A 218 16.51 1.75 -14.96
C MET A 218 17.75 2.62 -15.11
N LYS A 219 18.46 2.53 -16.24
CA LYS A 219 19.62 3.38 -16.50
C LYS A 219 19.20 4.85 -16.55
N SER A 220 18.20 5.17 -17.37
CA SER A 220 17.66 6.53 -17.47
C SER A 220 17.13 7.05 -16.13
N TRP A 221 16.44 6.21 -15.36
CA TRP A 221 15.92 6.57 -14.04
C TRP A 221 17.05 6.84 -13.03
N GLU A 222 18.09 6.00 -12.99
CA GLU A 222 19.23 6.21 -12.09
C GLU A 222 20.04 7.45 -12.46
N ASP A 223 20.18 7.74 -13.75
CA ASP A 223 20.81 8.97 -14.25
C ASP A 223 20.02 10.21 -13.78
N HIS A 224 18.69 10.19 -13.93
CA HIS A 224 17.83 11.26 -13.45
C HIS A 224 17.85 11.43 -11.92
N MET A 225 17.90 10.33 -11.15
CA MET A 225 18.02 10.41 -9.69
C MET A 225 19.37 10.99 -9.25
N MET A 226 20.43 10.79 -10.04
CA MET A 226 21.74 11.39 -9.79
C MET A 226 21.72 12.89 -10.02
N GLU A 227 21.07 13.34 -11.10
CA GLU A 227 20.89 14.76 -11.43
C GLU A 227 20.11 15.52 -10.36
N ILE A 228 19.04 14.92 -9.81
CA ILE A 228 18.26 15.50 -8.70
C ILE A 228 19.01 15.40 -7.34
N GLY A 229 20.20 14.80 -7.29
CA GLY A 229 20.96 14.62 -6.05
C GLY A 229 20.40 13.57 -5.09
N ARG A 230 19.50 12.69 -5.55
CA ARG A 230 18.92 11.58 -4.78
C ARG A 230 19.72 10.28 -4.94
N GLU A 231 21.05 10.36 -4.79
CA GLU A 231 21.97 9.23 -4.97
C GLU A 231 21.63 8.01 -4.09
N GLY A 232 21.07 8.24 -2.90
CA GLY A 232 20.72 7.16 -1.96
C GLY A 232 19.64 6.18 -2.46
N LEU A 233 19.01 6.45 -3.60
CA LEU A 233 18.01 5.58 -4.23
C LEU A 233 18.56 4.73 -5.39
N ILE A 234 19.79 5.00 -5.81
CA ILE A 234 20.50 4.34 -6.91
C ILE A 234 21.12 3.03 -6.42
N ARG A 235 21.24 2.02 -7.30
CA ARG A 235 21.94 0.77 -6.96
C ARG A 235 23.42 1.03 -6.66
N GLU A 236 23.98 0.28 -5.71
CA GLU A 236 25.40 0.43 -5.31
C GLU A 236 26.36 0.19 -6.49
N GLN A 237 26.06 -0.80 -7.34
CA GLN A 237 26.86 -1.12 -8.52
C GLN A 237 26.98 0.08 -9.46
N THR A 238 25.87 0.77 -9.77
CA THR A 238 25.87 1.93 -10.66
C THR A 238 26.56 3.14 -10.04
N LEU A 239 26.40 3.37 -8.73
CA LEU A 239 27.15 4.40 -8.01
C LEU A 239 28.67 4.14 -8.08
N SER A 240 29.09 2.89 -7.89
CA SER A 240 30.50 2.51 -7.91
C SER A 240 31.15 2.67 -9.30
N THR A 241 30.41 2.37 -10.38
CA THR A 241 30.88 2.56 -11.76
C THR A 241 31.01 4.04 -12.10
N LYS A 242 30.06 4.87 -11.69
CA LYS A 242 30.05 6.32 -11.97
C LYS A 242 31.03 7.11 -11.11
N LYS A 243 31.42 6.63 -9.92
CA LYS A 243 32.46 7.26 -9.07
C LYS A 243 33.89 6.82 -9.42
N LYS A 244 34.06 5.79 -10.26
CA LYS A 244 35.37 5.31 -10.74
C LYS A 244 36.04 6.06 -11.91
N PRO A 245 35.45 7.03 -12.64
CA PRO A 245 36.15 7.71 -13.73
C PRO A 245 36.85 8.98 -13.19
N ALA A 246 37.97 8.79 -12.49
CA ALA A 246 38.94 9.87 -12.21
C ALA A 246 40.38 9.36 -11.98
N THR A 247 40.61 8.05 -11.80
CA THR A 247 41.94 7.49 -11.45
C THR A 247 42.58 6.60 -12.51
N LYS A 248 42.10 6.59 -13.76
CA LYS A 248 42.66 5.74 -14.84
C LYS A 248 43.00 6.47 -16.14
N THR A 249 43.46 7.72 -16.06
CA THR A 249 43.99 8.43 -17.24
C THR A 249 45.31 9.13 -16.91
N SER A 250 46.37 8.36 -16.64
CA SER A 250 47.77 8.81 -16.72
C SER A 250 48.76 7.64 -16.66
N ALA A 251 48.82 6.82 -17.71
CA ALA A 251 49.98 5.97 -17.99
C ALA A 251 49.98 5.53 -19.46
N ALA A 252 50.35 6.44 -20.36
CA ALA A 252 50.71 6.10 -21.73
C ALA A 252 51.85 7.04 -22.21
N LYS A 253 53.07 6.47 -22.23
CA LYS A 253 54.34 6.85 -22.90
C LYS A 253 55.43 6.08 -22.12
N THR A 254 56.37 5.31 -22.67
CA THR A 254 57.05 5.30 -23.97
C THR A 254 57.83 3.98 -24.08
N GLY A 255 58.07 3.43 -25.28
CA GLY A 255 58.99 2.31 -25.47
C GLY A 255 58.98 1.74 -26.88
N THR A 256 60.04 2.04 -27.62
CA THR A 256 60.28 1.85 -29.06
C THR A 256 60.58 0.42 -29.53
N ASN A 257 60.18 0.13 -30.77
CA ASN A 257 60.68 -0.85 -31.77
C ASN A 257 61.67 -1.96 -31.37
N ALA A 258 61.33 -3.21 -31.71
CA ALA A 258 62.20 -4.10 -32.50
C ALA A 258 61.42 -5.30 -33.08
N LYS A 259 61.64 -5.55 -34.37
CA LYS A 259 61.06 -6.59 -35.22
C LYS A 259 62.00 -7.81 -35.20
N ALA A 260 61.53 -9.01 -34.86
CA ALA A 260 62.21 -10.25 -35.24
C ALA A 260 61.20 -11.39 -35.42
N LYS A 261 61.33 -12.04 -36.57
CA LYS A 261 60.49 -13.08 -37.15
C LYS A 261 61.12 -14.43 -36.79
N ALA A 262 60.39 -15.37 -36.21
CA ALA A 262 60.77 -16.78 -36.23
C ALA A 262 59.54 -17.70 -36.14
N VAL A 263 59.33 -18.40 -37.24
CA VAL A 263 58.41 -19.53 -37.42
C VAL A 263 58.97 -20.74 -36.67
N LYS A 264 58.12 -21.50 -35.96
CA LYS A 264 58.16 -22.98 -35.97
C LYS A 264 56.87 -23.59 -35.40
N LYS A 265 56.40 -24.59 -36.13
CA LYS A 265 55.21 -25.43 -36.02
C LYS A 265 55.60 -26.75 -35.32
N ALA A 266 54.76 -27.26 -34.42
CA ALA A 266 54.49 -28.69 -34.14
C ALA A 266 53.65 -28.79 -32.85
N THR A 267 52.35 -29.12 -32.90
CA THR A 267 51.76 -30.48 -32.73
C THR A 267 52.29 -31.29 -31.54
N ALA A 268 51.42 -31.51 -30.53
CA ALA A 268 50.79 -32.81 -30.23
C ALA A 268 50.50 -33.02 -28.72
N THR A 269 49.23 -33.36 -28.43
CA THR A 269 48.74 -34.39 -27.48
C THR A 269 49.28 -34.45 -26.04
N GLY A 270 48.36 -34.45 -25.07
CA GLY A 270 48.67 -34.90 -23.70
C GLY A 270 47.54 -34.75 -22.70
N LYS A 271 46.64 -35.73 -22.68
CA LYS A 271 45.52 -35.93 -21.74
C LYS A 271 46.07 -36.31 -20.35
N SER A 272 45.63 -35.68 -19.26
CA SER A 272 45.30 -36.38 -17.99
C SER A 272 44.85 -35.43 -16.88
N LYS A 273 43.68 -35.77 -16.33
CA LYS A 273 43.19 -35.44 -14.99
C LYS A 273 43.80 -36.49 -14.04
N PRO A 274 44.08 -36.19 -12.77
CA PRO A 274 43.17 -36.72 -11.77
C PRO A 274 42.84 -35.78 -10.60
N THR A 275 41.73 -36.19 -10.01
CA THR A 275 40.95 -35.79 -8.85
C THR A 275 41.67 -35.55 -7.50
N ARG A 276 40.97 -34.75 -6.67
CA ARG A 276 40.73 -34.91 -5.22
C ARG A 276 41.75 -34.27 -4.26
N LYS A 277 41.30 -33.26 -3.51
CA LYS A 277 41.09 -33.37 -2.05
C LYS A 277 40.35 -32.16 -1.47
N THR A 278 39.40 -32.51 -0.61
CA THR A 278 38.64 -31.75 0.36
C THR A 278 39.53 -31.09 1.42
N ALA A 279 39.20 -29.86 1.84
CA ALA A 279 39.48 -29.39 3.20
C ALA A 279 38.44 -28.32 3.61
N LYS A 280 37.61 -28.69 4.59
CA LYS A 280 36.88 -27.76 5.47
C LYS A 280 37.90 -27.09 6.39
N SER A 281 37.80 -25.79 6.63
CA SER A 281 38.32 -25.16 7.85
C SER A 281 37.29 -24.19 8.42
N SER A 282 36.90 -24.49 9.65
CA SER A 282 35.94 -23.80 10.51
C SER A 282 36.57 -22.65 11.30
N SER A 283 35.73 -21.64 11.58
CA SER A 283 35.66 -20.74 12.75
C SER A 283 36.92 -20.08 13.31
N VAL A 284 36.89 -18.74 13.39
CA VAL A 284 37.21 -18.01 14.64
C VAL A 284 36.25 -16.83 14.77
N LYS A 285 35.61 -16.74 15.94
CA LYS A 285 34.66 -15.73 16.39
C LYS A 285 35.40 -14.88 17.43
N THR A 286 35.67 -13.60 17.14
CA THR A 286 36.26 -12.69 18.13
C THR A 286 35.18 -11.76 18.67
N VAL A 287 34.82 -12.01 19.93
CA VAL A 287 34.06 -11.11 20.79
C VAL A 287 35.00 -10.01 21.27
N ARG A 288 34.61 -8.73 21.15
CA ARG A 288 35.27 -7.64 21.86
C ARG A 288 34.23 -6.82 22.62
N THR A 289 34.17 -7.09 23.92
CA THR A 289 33.57 -6.27 24.97
C THR A 289 34.50 -5.10 25.30
N THR A 290 33.99 -3.88 25.38
CA THR A 290 34.62 -2.82 26.17
C THR A 290 33.56 -1.95 26.85
N LYS A 291 33.79 -1.76 28.15
CA LYS A 291 32.97 -1.12 29.18
C LYS A 291 32.85 0.41 29.01
N LYS A 292 31.78 0.92 29.61
CA LYS A 292 31.58 2.28 30.12
C LYS A 292 32.76 2.77 30.98
N THR A 293 33.03 4.06 30.84
CA THR A 293 33.23 5.03 31.94
C THR A 293 32.33 6.21 31.64
#